data_AF-A0A1F3T0Q1-F1
#
_entry.id   AF-A0A1F3T0Q1-F1
#
_cell.length_a   1.000
_cell.length_b   1.000
_cell.length_c   1.000
_cell.angle_alpha   90.00
_cell.angle_beta   90.00
_cell.angle_gamma   90.00
#
_symmetry.space_group_name_H-M   'P 1'
#
loop_
_entity.id
_entity.type
_entity.pdbx_description
1 polymer ?
#
loop_
_entity_poly.entity_id
_entity_poly.type
_entity_poly.pdbx_seq_one_letter_code
_entity_poly.pdbx_strand_id
1 'polypeptide(L)'
;MKILKSPSSQALLNRILADPGLPEKIKSLDPRELAALIDRVGLEDCGEIVAFASTQQLEQMFDQDVWRSAAPGADEEFDAARFGLWIEILLELGAPAAAKTIGEMDPDFLTMAFSQLVWVTEFDWLRDQSASETRLDKIMESSLSYEIEDFILFSRDPRSWDAVLTLIAELDSDNHSFMNRILERCAHLSLEQIDDEGGLWSVLSSEQQIKSDVAYEREKRRETQGFVSPADARAFLKLAAGPLDMEDHVSPARFRDHVHLMTSTRANGANEFGRAVSKMADSRFARVQAILMGSPTDNSPHFEELNYLANVLVSGWEINGRSPRPGEAVQVVLETCEKGLTSLPGARSFIEAFRAGWSQNGFKL
;
A
#
# COMPACT_ATOMS: atom_id res chain seq x y z
N MET A 1 -6.92 -42.60 -14.82
CA MET A 1 -6.28 -41.28 -14.63
C MET A 1 -7.35 -40.33 -14.09
N LYS A 2 -7.41 -40.17 -12.75
CA LYS A 2 -8.43 -39.32 -12.10
C LYS A 2 -8.04 -37.86 -12.31
N ILE A 3 -8.88 -37.12 -13.02
CA ILE A 3 -8.77 -35.67 -13.15
C ILE A 3 -9.09 -35.07 -11.77
N LEU A 4 -8.06 -34.60 -11.06
CA LEU A 4 -8.23 -33.82 -9.84
C LEU A 4 -8.81 -32.47 -10.25
N LYS A 5 -10.13 -32.31 -10.13
CA LYS A 5 -10.78 -30.99 -10.16
C LYS A 5 -10.22 -30.17 -9.00
N SER A 6 -9.69 -28.99 -9.28
CA SER A 6 -9.35 -28.00 -8.26
C SER A 6 -10.58 -27.77 -7.36
N PRO A 7 -10.44 -27.77 -6.02
CA PRO A 7 -11.57 -27.49 -5.14
C PRO A 7 -12.07 -26.06 -5.37
N SER A 8 -13.39 -25.86 -5.32
CA SER A 8 -14.00 -24.52 -5.31
C SER A 8 -13.52 -23.74 -4.08
N SER A 9 -13.41 -22.41 -4.18
CA SER A 9 -12.96 -21.53 -3.09
C SER A 9 -13.72 -21.79 -1.77
N GLN A 10 -15.01 -22.08 -1.83
CA GLN A 10 -15.83 -22.48 -0.68
C GLN A 10 -15.41 -23.80 -0.02
N ALA A 11 -14.97 -24.81 -0.79
CA ALA A 11 -14.50 -26.07 -0.22
C ALA A 11 -13.12 -25.92 0.44
N LEU A 12 -12.32 -24.94 -0.01
CA LEU A 12 -11.07 -24.54 0.62
C LEU A 12 -11.37 -23.78 1.92
N LEU A 13 -12.27 -22.80 1.88
CA LEU A 13 -12.69 -21.99 3.04
C LEU A 13 -13.25 -22.88 4.16
N ASN A 14 -14.19 -23.77 3.85
CA ASN A 14 -14.77 -24.70 4.83
C ASN A 14 -13.73 -25.64 5.47
N ARG A 15 -12.67 -25.99 4.74
CA ARG A 15 -11.58 -26.83 5.25
C ARG A 15 -10.59 -26.04 6.10
N ILE A 16 -10.40 -24.75 5.81
CA ILE A 16 -9.60 -23.81 6.58
C ILE A 16 -10.33 -23.49 7.89
N LEU A 17 -11.62 -23.18 7.85
CA LEU A 17 -12.47 -22.87 9.02
C LEU A 17 -12.68 -24.07 9.96
N ALA A 18 -12.55 -25.30 9.45
CA ALA A 18 -12.59 -26.51 10.28
C ALA A 18 -11.30 -26.77 11.07
N ASP A 19 -10.24 -25.98 10.86
CA ASP A 19 -8.98 -26.10 11.59
C ASP A 19 -9.06 -25.31 12.92
N PRO A 20 -9.04 -25.98 14.09
CA PRO A 20 -9.09 -25.30 15.38
C PRO A 20 -7.86 -24.43 15.67
N GLY A 21 -6.74 -24.64 14.94
CA GLY A 21 -5.54 -23.80 15.03
C GLY A 21 -5.54 -22.61 14.08
N LEU A 22 -6.61 -22.40 13.31
CA LEU A 22 -6.70 -21.31 12.34
C LEU A 22 -6.44 -19.91 12.93
N PRO A 23 -6.98 -19.54 14.11
CA PRO A 23 -6.79 -18.20 14.64
C PRO A 23 -5.31 -17.87 14.89
N GLU A 24 -4.57 -18.80 15.50
CA GLU A 24 -3.13 -18.62 15.77
C GLU A 24 -2.32 -18.60 14.47
N LYS A 25 -2.73 -19.39 13.47
CA LYS A 25 -2.10 -19.36 12.15
C LYS A 25 -2.27 -18.00 11.49
N ILE A 26 -3.49 -17.47 11.45
CA ILE A 26 -3.78 -16.15 10.85
C ILE A 26 -2.99 -15.05 11.57
N LYS A 27 -2.96 -15.05 12.90
CA LYS A 27 -2.19 -14.08 13.69
C LYS A 27 -0.67 -14.16 13.46
N SER A 28 -0.17 -15.34 13.08
CA SER A 28 1.24 -15.54 12.75
C SER A 28 1.60 -15.25 11.30
N LEU A 29 0.62 -15.07 10.41
CA LEU A 29 0.88 -14.77 9.00
C LEU A 29 1.50 -13.38 8.87
N ASP A 30 2.46 -13.28 7.96
CA ASP A 30 2.94 -11.98 7.52
C ASP A 30 1.80 -11.23 6.79
N PRO A 31 1.67 -9.91 6.98
CA PRO A 31 0.63 -9.10 6.35
C PRO A 31 0.54 -9.27 4.82
N ARG A 32 1.64 -9.54 4.11
CA ARG A 32 1.59 -9.80 2.65
C ARG A 32 0.97 -11.15 2.34
N GLU A 33 1.24 -12.16 3.16
CA GLU A 33 0.63 -13.48 3.01
C GLU A 33 -0.88 -13.41 3.31
N LEU A 34 -1.26 -12.59 4.31
CA LEU A 34 -2.66 -12.32 4.63
C LEU A 34 -3.36 -11.57 3.49
N ALA A 35 -2.75 -10.51 2.94
CA ALA A 35 -3.29 -9.78 1.80
C ALA A 35 -3.44 -10.68 0.56
N ALA A 36 -2.42 -11.48 0.24
CA ALA A 36 -2.49 -12.43 -0.87
C ALA A 36 -3.56 -13.52 -0.68
N LEU A 37 -3.82 -13.92 0.57
CA LEU A 37 -4.92 -14.84 0.90
C LEU A 37 -6.27 -14.17 0.64
N ILE A 38 -6.45 -12.92 1.10
CA ILE A 38 -7.68 -12.15 0.93
C ILE A 38 -7.95 -11.88 -0.55
N ASP A 39 -6.95 -11.46 -1.32
CA ASP A 39 -7.07 -11.26 -2.77
C ASP A 39 -7.50 -12.52 -3.51
N ARG A 40 -7.04 -13.68 -3.05
CA ARG A 40 -7.36 -14.97 -3.66
C ARG A 40 -8.76 -15.47 -3.30
N VAL A 41 -9.20 -15.21 -2.07
CA VAL A 41 -10.52 -15.63 -1.58
C VAL A 41 -11.60 -14.65 -2.06
N GLY A 42 -11.26 -13.36 -2.17
CA GLY A 42 -12.21 -12.27 -2.34
C GLY A 42 -12.54 -11.66 -0.98
N LEU A 43 -12.49 -10.33 -0.89
CA LEU A 43 -12.70 -9.60 0.36
C LEU A 43 -14.08 -9.89 1.00
N GLU A 44 -15.14 -9.98 0.18
CA GLU A 44 -16.51 -10.32 0.61
C GLU A 44 -16.61 -11.71 1.27
N ASP A 45 -15.73 -12.65 0.88
CA ASP A 45 -15.71 -14.02 1.38
C ASP A 45 -14.66 -14.21 2.52
N CYS A 46 -14.10 -13.12 3.04
CA CYS A 46 -13.00 -13.13 4.01
C CYS A 46 -13.39 -12.76 5.45
N GLY A 47 -14.68 -12.56 5.75
CA GLY A 47 -15.16 -12.14 7.07
C GLY A 47 -14.54 -12.93 8.22
N GLU A 48 -14.53 -14.26 8.16
CA GLU A 48 -13.95 -15.10 9.21
C GLU A 48 -12.41 -15.00 9.31
N ILE A 49 -11.73 -14.70 8.20
CA ILE A 49 -10.27 -14.49 8.20
C ILE A 49 -9.97 -13.15 8.89
N VAL A 50 -10.72 -12.11 8.53
CA VAL A 50 -10.64 -10.76 9.10
C VAL A 50 -10.93 -10.80 10.61
N ALA A 51 -11.89 -11.62 11.05
CA ALA A 51 -12.23 -11.79 12.46
C ALA A 51 -11.09 -12.30 13.35
N PHE A 52 -10.12 -13.02 12.77
CA PHE A 52 -8.96 -13.52 13.51
C PHE A 52 -7.71 -12.64 13.35
N ALA A 53 -7.73 -11.69 12.43
CA ALA A 53 -6.63 -10.75 12.25
C ALA A 53 -6.53 -9.79 13.44
N SER A 54 -5.31 -9.44 13.81
CA SER A 54 -5.06 -8.36 14.77
C SER A 54 -5.26 -6.98 14.13
N THR A 55 -5.57 -5.95 14.94
CA THR A 55 -5.67 -4.56 14.47
C THR A 55 -4.44 -4.13 13.67
N GLN A 56 -3.24 -4.46 14.14
CA GLN A 56 -1.98 -4.16 13.44
C GLN A 56 -1.86 -4.85 12.07
N GLN A 57 -2.35 -6.08 11.94
CA GLN A 57 -2.38 -6.76 10.63
C GLN A 57 -3.40 -6.10 9.70
N LEU A 58 -4.54 -5.64 10.23
CA LEU A 58 -5.55 -4.94 9.45
C LEU A 58 -5.04 -3.57 8.96
N GLU A 59 -4.34 -2.80 9.79
CA GLU A 59 -3.70 -1.54 9.36
C GLU A 59 -2.68 -1.77 8.23
N GLN A 60 -1.83 -2.79 8.35
CA GLN A 60 -0.84 -3.11 7.31
C GLN A 60 -1.48 -3.65 6.01
N MET A 61 -2.67 -4.21 6.12
CA MET A 61 -3.46 -4.63 4.98
C MET A 61 -4.20 -3.44 4.36
N PHE A 62 -4.69 -2.48 5.16
CA PHE A 62 -5.21 -1.21 4.65
C PHE A 62 -4.13 -0.45 3.91
N ASP A 63 -2.90 -0.42 4.42
CA ASP A 63 -1.73 0.11 3.70
C ASP A 63 -1.57 -0.50 2.29
N GLN A 64 -2.19 -1.64 1.96
CA GLN A 64 -2.12 -2.23 0.62
C GLN A 64 -3.43 -2.12 -0.16
N ASP A 65 -4.57 -2.38 0.48
CA ASP A 65 -5.84 -2.60 -0.23
C ASP A 65 -6.71 -1.34 -0.37
N VAL A 66 -6.62 -0.39 0.57
CA VAL A 66 -7.44 0.85 0.50
C VAL A 66 -6.77 1.97 -0.29
N TRP A 67 -5.67 1.68 -0.97
CA TRP A 67 -4.93 2.63 -1.79
C TRP A 67 -4.83 2.12 -3.22
N ARG A 68 -5.17 2.96 -4.20
CA ARG A 68 -5.20 2.57 -5.62
C ARG A 68 -4.49 3.59 -6.49
N SER A 69 -3.68 3.10 -7.44
CA SER A 69 -3.15 3.94 -8.51
C SER A 69 -4.17 4.11 -9.63
N ALA A 70 -4.35 5.34 -10.12
CA ALA A 70 -5.22 5.61 -11.26
C ALA A 70 -4.70 5.00 -12.58
N ALA A 71 -3.39 4.79 -12.68
CA ALA A 71 -2.72 4.14 -13.79
C ALA A 71 -1.49 3.35 -13.30
N PRO A 72 -1.01 2.35 -14.06
CA PRO A 72 0.24 1.65 -13.75
C PRO A 72 1.40 2.62 -13.52
N GLY A 73 2.08 2.50 -12.38
CA GLY A 73 3.21 3.36 -12.04
C GLY A 73 2.84 4.82 -11.68
N ALA A 74 1.55 5.15 -11.55
CA ALA A 74 1.12 6.38 -10.90
C ALA A 74 1.11 6.22 -9.37
N ASP A 75 1.17 7.35 -8.66
CA ASP A 75 1.11 7.34 -7.20
C ASP A 75 -0.27 6.83 -6.74
N GLU A 76 -0.30 6.14 -5.61
CA GLU A 76 -1.52 5.55 -5.07
C GLU A 76 -2.30 6.61 -4.28
N GLU A 77 -3.62 6.67 -4.48
CA GLU A 77 -4.53 7.52 -3.74
C GLU A 77 -5.46 6.68 -2.85
N PHE A 78 -5.92 7.26 -1.75
CA PHE A 78 -6.85 6.60 -0.85
C PHE A 78 -8.22 6.38 -1.53
N ASP A 79 -8.68 5.13 -1.57
CA ASP A 79 -9.96 4.72 -2.10
C ASP A 79 -10.99 4.60 -0.97
N ALA A 80 -11.74 5.69 -0.76
CA ALA A 80 -12.76 5.76 0.28
C ALA A 80 -13.88 4.73 0.09
N ALA A 81 -14.24 4.39 -1.16
CA ALA A 81 -15.25 3.37 -1.41
C ALA A 81 -14.76 1.99 -1.00
N ARG A 82 -13.47 1.71 -1.21
CA ARG A 82 -12.85 0.47 -0.74
C ARG A 82 -12.78 0.40 0.78
N PHE A 83 -12.49 1.50 1.46
CA PHE A 83 -12.55 1.57 2.92
C PHE A 83 -13.98 1.42 3.47
N GLY A 84 -14.99 1.97 2.79
CA GLY A 84 -16.40 1.76 3.13
C GLY A 84 -16.80 0.28 3.13
N LEU A 85 -16.36 -0.47 2.12
CA LEU A 85 -16.55 -1.92 2.07
C LEU A 85 -15.86 -2.66 3.23
N TRP A 86 -14.68 -2.20 3.65
CA TRP A 86 -14.01 -2.74 4.84
C TRP A 86 -14.83 -2.53 6.11
N ILE A 87 -15.46 -1.35 6.26
CA ILE A 87 -16.35 -1.09 7.40
C ILE A 87 -17.54 -2.06 7.38
N GLU A 88 -18.17 -2.27 6.22
CA GLU A 88 -19.28 -3.24 6.08
C GLU A 88 -18.87 -4.64 6.56
N ILE A 89 -17.71 -5.13 6.13
CA ILE A 89 -17.21 -6.46 6.50
C ILE A 89 -16.87 -6.55 7.97
N LEU A 90 -16.26 -5.51 8.54
CA LEU A 90 -16.00 -5.47 9.98
C LEU A 90 -17.30 -5.49 10.79
N LEU A 91 -18.35 -4.80 10.32
CA LEU A 91 -19.65 -4.79 10.98
C LEU A 91 -20.40 -6.12 10.89
N GLU A 92 -20.16 -6.95 9.87
CA GLU A 92 -20.68 -8.32 9.82
C GLU A 92 -20.18 -9.17 11.00
N LEU A 93 -19.03 -8.83 11.57
CA LEU A 93 -18.48 -9.46 12.78
C LEU A 93 -19.12 -8.93 14.08
N GLY A 94 -19.90 -7.85 13.97
CA GLY A 94 -20.59 -7.18 15.06
C GLY A 94 -20.05 -5.77 15.31
N ALA A 95 -20.97 -4.82 15.48
CA ALA A 95 -20.63 -3.41 15.68
C ALA A 95 -19.60 -3.16 16.81
N PRO A 96 -19.73 -3.74 18.02
CA PRO A 96 -18.76 -3.49 19.09
C PRO A 96 -17.34 -3.94 18.74
N ALA A 97 -17.20 -5.05 17.99
CA ALA A 97 -15.90 -5.54 17.57
C ALA A 97 -15.28 -4.63 16.50
N ALA A 98 -16.09 -4.18 15.53
CA ALA A 98 -15.66 -3.23 14.51
C ALA A 98 -15.21 -1.89 15.13
N ALA A 99 -16.01 -1.33 16.05
CA ALA A 99 -15.68 -0.08 16.74
C ALA A 99 -14.39 -0.21 17.53
N LYS A 100 -14.21 -1.31 18.27
CA LYS A 100 -12.95 -1.55 18.98
C LYS A 100 -11.75 -1.62 18.02
N THR A 101 -11.86 -2.39 16.94
CA THR A 101 -10.78 -2.54 15.95
C THR A 101 -10.44 -1.21 15.29
N ILE A 102 -11.44 -0.45 14.86
CA ILE A 102 -11.24 0.86 14.22
C ILE A 102 -10.71 1.88 15.23
N GLY A 103 -11.23 1.91 16.45
CA GLY A 103 -10.83 2.86 17.49
C GLY A 103 -9.40 2.65 18.03
N GLU A 104 -8.82 1.48 17.80
CA GLU A 104 -7.41 1.18 18.10
C GLU A 104 -6.44 1.68 17.00
N MET A 105 -6.95 2.11 15.84
CA MET A 105 -6.12 2.55 14.71
C MET A 105 -5.61 3.98 14.86
N ASP A 106 -4.63 4.33 14.03
CA ASP A 106 -4.05 5.68 13.99
C ASP A 106 -5.12 6.78 13.79
N PRO A 107 -5.21 7.79 14.69
CA PRO A 107 -6.22 8.83 14.62
C PRO A 107 -6.12 9.73 13.37
N ASP A 108 -4.93 9.92 12.82
CA ASP A 108 -4.74 10.74 11.61
C ASP A 108 -5.25 9.99 10.38
N PHE A 109 -4.97 8.69 10.29
CA PHE A 109 -5.58 7.81 9.29
C PHE A 109 -7.11 7.85 9.36
N LEU A 110 -7.70 7.70 10.55
CA LEU A 110 -9.17 7.73 10.69
C LEU A 110 -9.76 9.09 10.34
N THR A 111 -9.14 10.19 10.79
CA THR A 111 -9.57 11.54 10.42
C THR A 111 -9.55 11.72 8.90
N MET A 112 -8.47 11.29 8.25
CA MET A 112 -8.36 11.32 6.78
C MET A 112 -9.46 10.47 6.13
N ALA A 113 -9.62 9.21 6.54
CA ALA A 113 -10.57 8.27 5.96
C ALA A 113 -12.03 8.75 6.13
N PHE A 114 -12.42 9.19 7.33
CA PHE A 114 -13.76 9.71 7.57
C PHE A 114 -14.02 10.99 6.78
N SER A 115 -13.04 11.91 6.66
CA SER A 115 -13.20 13.11 5.83
C SER A 115 -13.51 12.82 4.36
N GLN A 116 -13.12 11.63 3.85
CA GLN A 116 -13.44 11.19 2.49
C GLN A 116 -14.80 10.50 2.37
N LEU A 117 -15.32 9.94 3.48
CA LEU A 117 -16.61 9.24 3.52
C LEU A 117 -17.77 10.20 3.85
N VAL A 118 -17.51 11.17 4.72
CA VAL A 118 -18.51 12.10 5.25
C VAL A 118 -18.00 13.53 5.19
N TRP A 119 -18.92 14.45 4.92
CA TRP A 119 -18.72 15.87 5.16
C TRP A 119 -19.35 16.20 6.52
N VAL A 120 -18.60 16.89 7.38
CA VAL A 120 -19.01 17.15 8.78
C VAL A 120 -19.09 18.64 8.99
N THR A 121 -20.11 19.10 9.70
CA THR A 121 -20.27 20.50 10.05
C THR A 121 -20.93 20.64 11.40
N GLU A 122 -20.69 21.76 12.06
CA GLU A 122 -21.30 22.09 13.35
C GLU A 122 -22.73 22.59 13.17
N PHE A 123 -23.63 22.17 14.04
CA PHE A 123 -25.04 22.52 14.02
C PHE A 123 -25.26 24.04 14.08
N ASP A 124 -24.53 24.73 14.96
CA ASP A 124 -24.63 26.18 15.12
C ASP A 124 -24.12 26.93 13.89
N TRP A 125 -23.03 26.46 13.26
CA TRP A 125 -22.50 27.05 12.03
C TRP A 125 -23.50 26.98 10.87
N LEU A 126 -24.13 25.82 10.68
CA LEU A 126 -25.16 25.62 9.66
C LEU A 126 -26.36 26.56 9.86
N ARG A 127 -26.82 26.71 11.11
CA ARG A 127 -27.93 27.61 11.43
C ARG A 127 -27.59 29.05 11.02
N ASP A 128 -26.37 29.49 11.28
CA ASP A 128 -25.92 30.85 10.97
C ASP A 128 -25.74 31.08 9.45
N GLN A 129 -25.39 30.04 8.68
CA GLN A 129 -25.17 30.09 7.22
C GLN A 129 -26.44 29.89 6.37
N SER A 130 -27.47 29.22 6.91
CA SER A 130 -28.75 28.94 6.22
C SER A 130 -29.52 30.18 5.74
N ALA A 131 -29.06 31.38 6.10
CA ALA A 131 -29.62 32.65 5.64
C ALA A 131 -29.05 33.16 4.30
N SER A 132 -27.96 32.58 3.76
CA SER A 132 -27.19 33.22 2.68
C SER A 132 -26.65 32.33 1.54
N GLU A 133 -26.53 31.01 1.66
CA GLU A 133 -25.80 30.19 0.67
C GLU A 133 -26.61 29.09 -0.03
N THR A 134 -26.81 29.26 -1.34
CA THR A 134 -27.52 28.32 -2.24
C THR A 134 -26.78 26.99 -2.46
N ARG A 135 -25.50 26.88 -2.09
CA ARG A 135 -24.66 25.69 -2.32
C ARG A 135 -24.82 24.66 -1.20
N LEU A 136 -24.97 25.12 0.05
CA LEU A 136 -25.29 24.27 1.21
C LEU A 136 -26.68 23.63 1.04
N ASP A 137 -27.68 24.42 0.64
CA ASP A 137 -29.03 23.91 0.35
C ASP A 137 -29.01 22.74 -0.63
N LYS A 138 -28.18 22.83 -1.68
CA LYS A 138 -28.09 21.76 -2.69
C LYS A 138 -27.43 20.48 -2.16
N ILE A 139 -26.41 20.60 -1.30
CA ILE A 139 -25.78 19.44 -0.65
C ILE A 139 -26.77 18.82 0.34
N MET A 140 -27.43 19.64 1.16
CA MET A 140 -28.42 19.19 2.14
C MET A 140 -29.64 18.51 1.51
N GLU A 141 -30.11 18.99 0.36
CA GLU A 141 -31.27 18.41 -0.33
C GLU A 141 -30.94 17.09 -1.06
N SER A 142 -29.68 16.83 -1.40
CA SER A 142 -29.29 15.71 -2.25
C SER A 142 -28.44 14.63 -1.56
N SER A 143 -27.90 14.91 -0.37
CA SER A 143 -27.11 13.96 0.41
C SER A 143 -27.91 13.38 1.58
N LEU A 144 -27.62 12.11 1.92
CA LEU A 144 -28.09 11.52 3.17
C LEU A 144 -27.42 12.25 4.34
N SER A 145 -28.18 12.59 5.37
CA SER A 145 -27.68 13.31 6.53
C SER A 145 -28.03 12.61 7.86
N TYR A 146 -27.19 12.84 8.87
CA TYR A 146 -27.41 12.33 10.23
C TYR A 146 -26.92 13.36 11.25
N GLU A 147 -27.75 13.61 12.26
CA GLU A 147 -27.43 14.54 13.36
C GLU A 147 -26.88 13.75 14.54
N ILE A 148 -25.73 14.17 15.06
CA ILE A 148 -25.11 13.61 16.26
C ILE A 148 -24.60 14.76 17.13
N GLU A 149 -25.26 14.95 18.27
CA GLU A 149 -24.97 16.05 19.20
C GLU A 149 -24.84 17.42 18.50
N ASP A 150 -23.64 17.99 18.48
CA ASP A 150 -23.33 19.30 17.91
C ASP A 150 -22.94 19.24 16.44
N PHE A 151 -22.94 18.04 15.82
CA PHE A 151 -22.52 17.83 14.43
C PHE A 151 -23.65 17.34 13.54
N ILE A 152 -23.57 17.74 12.27
CA ILE A 152 -24.37 17.17 11.17
C ILE A 152 -23.41 16.55 10.17
N LEU A 153 -23.64 15.28 9.87
CA LEU A 153 -22.87 14.50 8.91
C LEU A 153 -23.66 14.40 7.62
N PHE A 154 -22.98 14.58 6.50
CA PHE A 154 -23.52 14.38 5.16
C PHE A 154 -22.71 13.33 4.42
N SER A 155 -23.40 12.37 3.84
CA SER A 155 -22.78 11.34 3.01
C SER A 155 -22.11 11.95 1.78
N ARG A 156 -20.83 11.61 1.54
CA ARG A 156 -20.15 11.86 0.26
C ARG A 156 -20.42 10.74 -0.75
N ASP A 157 -20.70 9.54 -0.26
CA ASP A 157 -21.08 8.37 -1.06
C ASP A 157 -22.14 7.54 -0.32
N PRO A 158 -23.35 7.35 -0.91
CA PRO A 158 -24.43 6.67 -0.23
C PRO A 158 -24.22 5.15 -0.07
N ARG A 159 -23.28 4.54 -0.80
CA ARG A 159 -23.13 3.07 -0.85
C ARG A 159 -22.88 2.44 0.52
N SER A 160 -21.97 3.02 1.30
CA SER A 160 -21.58 2.50 2.62
C SER A 160 -22.13 3.35 3.76
N TRP A 161 -23.13 4.21 3.50
CA TRP A 161 -23.61 5.19 4.46
C TRP A 161 -24.12 4.55 5.77
N ASP A 162 -24.98 3.53 5.66
CA ASP A 162 -25.54 2.85 6.83
C ASP A 162 -24.46 2.19 7.68
N ALA A 163 -23.44 1.63 7.04
CA ALA A 163 -22.29 1.02 7.69
C ALA A 163 -21.44 2.07 8.42
N VAL A 164 -21.13 3.18 7.75
CA VAL A 164 -20.41 4.30 8.35
C VAL A 164 -21.15 4.87 9.56
N LEU A 165 -22.46 5.09 9.46
CA LEU A 165 -23.27 5.57 10.60
C LEU A 165 -23.28 4.58 11.77
N THR A 166 -23.46 3.29 11.47
CA THR A 166 -23.45 2.25 12.50
C THR A 166 -22.12 2.23 13.24
N LEU A 167 -21.01 2.32 12.51
CA LEU A 167 -19.67 2.38 13.09
C LEU A 167 -19.47 3.65 13.94
N ILE A 168 -19.87 4.82 13.44
CA ILE A 168 -19.73 6.10 14.18
C ILE A 168 -20.55 6.05 15.47
N ALA A 169 -21.80 5.59 15.42
CA ALA A 169 -22.65 5.48 16.60
C ALA A 169 -22.07 4.51 17.65
N GLU A 170 -21.49 3.39 17.21
CA GLU A 170 -20.85 2.44 18.12
C GLU A 170 -19.52 2.98 18.68
N LEU A 171 -18.70 3.64 17.86
CA LEU A 171 -17.46 4.31 18.31
C LEU A 171 -17.76 5.41 19.33
N ASP A 172 -18.82 6.17 19.12
CA ASP A 172 -19.28 7.19 20.05
C ASP A 172 -19.74 6.57 21.38
N SER A 173 -20.48 5.46 21.32
CA SER A 173 -20.89 4.73 22.52
C SER A 173 -19.73 4.11 23.30
N ASP A 174 -18.69 3.59 22.62
CA ASP A 174 -17.53 2.96 23.27
C ASP A 174 -16.50 3.98 23.76
N ASN A 175 -16.23 5.02 22.95
CA ASN A 175 -15.26 6.06 23.24
C ASN A 175 -15.68 7.42 22.65
N HIS A 176 -16.74 7.99 23.21
CA HIS A 176 -17.27 9.31 22.88
C HIS A 176 -16.18 10.40 22.74
N SER A 177 -15.26 10.50 23.70
CA SER A 177 -14.21 11.53 23.68
C SER A 177 -13.25 11.41 22.48
N PHE A 178 -13.04 10.19 21.99
CA PHE A 178 -12.22 9.94 20.81
C PHE A 178 -12.99 10.28 19.53
N MET A 179 -14.24 9.80 19.42
CA MET A 179 -15.08 10.08 18.26
C MET A 179 -15.33 11.58 18.09
N ASN A 180 -15.60 12.29 19.18
CA ASN A 180 -15.78 13.74 19.15
C ASN A 180 -14.56 14.47 18.57
N ARG A 181 -13.34 14.08 18.97
CA ARG A 181 -12.10 14.66 18.43
C ARG A 181 -11.94 14.38 16.94
N ILE A 182 -12.32 13.20 16.46
CA ILE A 182 -12.28 12.87 15.03
C ILE A 182 -13.31 13.72 14.27
N LEU A 183 -14.53 13.87 14.78
CA LEU A 183 -15.57 14.71 14.17
C LEU A 183 -15.20 16.19 14.15
N GLU A 184 -14.66 16.75 15.24
CA GLU A 184 -14.14 18.12 15.31
C GLU A 184 -13.08 18.37 14.23
N ARG A 185 -12.13 17.44 14.06
CA ARG A 185 -11.10 17.55 13.02
C ARG A 185 -11.72 17.46 11.63
N CYS A 186 -12.66 16.53 11.40
CA CYS A 186 -13.36 16.42 10.11
C CYS A 186 -14.18 17.67 9.77
N ALA A 187 -14.79 18.31 10.78
CA ALA A 187 -15.53 19.56 10.62
C ALA A 187 -14.61 20.71 10.21
N HIS A 188 -13.44 20.83 10.85
CA HIS A 188 -12.42 21.81 10.48
C HIS A 188 -11.94 21.63 9.04
N LEU A 189 -11.66 20.39 8.62
CA LEU A 189 -11.27 20.08 7.23
C LEU A 189 -12.39 20.42 6.23
N SER A 190 -13.63 20.13 6.60
CA SER A 190 -14.81 20.37 5.80
C SER A 190 -15.11 21.87 5.60
N LEU A 191 -14.78 22.70 6.59
CA LEU A 191 -14.93 24.15 6.54
C LEU A 191 -13.88 24.80 5.63
N GLU A 192 -12.61 24.43 5.75
CA GLU A 192 -11.55 24.97 4.88
C GLU A 192 -11.84 24.73 3.40
N GLN A 193 -12.40 23.57 3.03
CA GLN A 193 -12.81 23.28 1.66
C GLN A 193 -13.84 24.26 1.08
N ILE A 194 -14.62 24.92 1.94
CA ILE A 194 -15.61 25.91 1.52
C ILE A 194 -14.95 27.27 1.26
N ASP A 195 -13.92 27.62 2.05
CA ASP A 195 -13.26 28.92 2.01
C ASP A 195 -12.13 29.02 0.95
N ASP A 196 -11.52 27.91 0.53
CA ASP A 196 -10.25 27.88 -0.23
C ASP A 196 -10.34 28.10 -1.76
N GLU A 197 -11.31 28.85 -2.29
CA GLU A 197 -11.38 29.17 -3.73
C GLU A 197 -10.46 30.34 -4.19
N GLY A 198 -9.56 30.89 -3.36
CA GLY A 198 -8.68 31.96 -3.86
C GLY A 198 -7.58 32.53 -2.94
N GLY A 199 -6.43 31.85 -2.84
CA GLY A 199 -5.22 32.40 -2.20
C GLY A 199 -3.96 32.12 -3.02
N LEU A 200 -3.21 33.17 -3.36
CA LEU A 200 -2.08 33.19 -4.32
C LEU A 200 -0.78 32.52 -3.85
N TRP A 201 -0.83 31.58 -2.89
CA TRP A 201 0.28 30.72 -2.50
C TRP A 201 -0.25 29.30 -2.35
N SER A 202 0.38 28.32 -2.99
CA SER A 202 0.02 26.90 -2.92
C SER A 202 0.37 26.29 -1.56
N VAL A 203 -0.26 26.79 -0.49
CA VAL A 203 -0.28 26.10 0.80
C VAL A 203 -1.27 24.94 0.63
N LEU A 204 -0.85 23.73 0.98
CA LEU A 204 -1.77 22.59 1.01
C LEU A 204 -2.87 22.89 2.02
N SER A 205 -4.14 22.63 1.69
CA SER A 205 -5.21 22.70 2.69
C SER A 205 -4.90 21.72 3.83
N SER A 206 -5.46 21.91 5.02
CA SER A 206 -5.20 21.00 6.15
C SER A 206 -5.55 19.54 5.80
N GLU A 207 -6.51 19.33 4.90
CA GLU A 207 -6.89 18.01 4.39
C GLU A 207 -5.76 17.40 3.53
N GLN A 208 -5.19 18.20 2.62
CA GLN A 208 -4.07 17.77 1.78
C GLN A 208 -2.82 17.47 2.62
N GLN A 209 -2.58 18.24 3.68
CA GLN A 209 -1.49 17.97 4.61
C GLN A 209 -1.69 16.64 5.34
N ILE A 210 -2.86 16.40 5.95
CA ILE A 210 -3.16 15.13 6.63
C ILE A 210 -3.05 13.95 5.66
N LYS A 211 -3.58 14.08 4.43
CA LYS A 211 -3.43 13.04 3.39
C LYS A 211 -1.97 12.75 3.08
N SER A 212 -1.14 13.78 2.92
CA SER A 212 0.29 13.63 2.67
C SER A 212 1.01 12.97 3.83
N ASP A 213 0.71 13.36 5.07
CA ASP A 213 1.34 12.82 6.27
C ASP A 213 0.99 11.33 6.46
N VAL A 214 -0.28 10.97 6.28
CA VAL A 214 -0.73 9.57 6.34
C VAL A 214 -0.12 8.73 5.21
N ALA A 215 -0.08 9.26 3.98
CA ALA A 215 0.55 8.58 2.85
C ALA A 215 2.05 8.38 3.08
N TYR A 216 2.73 9.36 3.67
CA TYR A 216 4.16 9.29 3.97
C TYR A 216 4.47 8.25 5.06
N GLU A 217 3.75 8.25 6.19
CA GLU A 217 3.99 7.25 7.24
C GLU A 217 3.62 5.83 6.75
N ARG A 218 2.60 5.69 5.89
CA ARG A 218 2.33 4.45 5.17
C ARG A 218 3.51 4.00 4.32
N GLU A 219 4.05 4.89 3.49
CA GLU A 219 5.16 4.56 2.60
C GLU A 219 6.37 4.08 3.40
N LYS A 220 6.72 4.81 4.45
CA LYS A 220 7.79 4.45 5.38
C LYS A 220 7.60 3.08 6.02
N ARG A 221 6.37 2.70 6.39
CA ARG A 221 6.08 1.33 6.87
C ARG A 221 6.34 0.31 5.77
N ARG A 222 5.86 0.54 4.54
CA ARG A 222 6.05 -0.38 3.40
C ARG A 222 7.52 -0.48 2.96
N GLU A 223 8.27 0.61 3.04
CA GLU A 223 9.72 0.64 2.77
C GLU A 223 10.49 -0.33 3.67
N THR A 224 10.11 -0.45 4.96
CA THR A 224 10.74 -1.44 5.86
C THR A 224 10.54 -2.89 5.40
N GLN A 225 9.50 -3.13 4.61
CA GLN A 225 9.18 -4.42 3.99
C GLN A 225 9.81 -4.55 2.58
N GLY A 226 10.57 -3.55 2.12
CA GLY A 226 11.22 -3.52 0.82
C GLY A 226 10.35 -3.01 -0.33
N PHE A 227 9.21 -2.38 -0.02
CA PHE A 227 8.44 -1.64 -1.03
C PHE A 227 9.24 -0.44 -1.55
N VAL A 228 8.96 -0.04 -2.79
CA VAL A 228 9.55 1.14 -3.43
C VAL A 228 8.40 1.94 -4.03
N SER A 229 8.26 3.20 -3.61
CA SER A 229 7.24 4.10 -4.15
C SER A 229 7.36 4.24 -5.68
N PRO A 230 6.25 4.42 -6.40
CA PRO A 230 6.29 4.73 -7.83
C PRO A 230 7.16 5.97 -8.12
N ALA A 231 7.12 6.99 -7.26
CA ALA A 231 7.94 8.20 -7.39
C ALA A 231 9.45 7.89 -7.33
N ASP A 232 9.89 7.14 -6.33
CA ASP A 232 11.30 6.76 -6.18
C ASP A 232 11.75 5.80 -7.28
N ALA A 233 10.88 4.88 -7.69
CA ALA A 233 11.16 3.98 -8.80
C ALA A 233 11.37 4.77 -10.11
N ARG A 234 10.49 5.74 -10.43
CA ARG A 234 10.65 6.62 -11.60
C ARG A 234 11.93 7.46 -11.50
N ALA A 235 12.23 8.01 -10.33
CA ALA A 235 13.45 8.78 -10.09
C ALA A 235 14.71 7.92 -10.31
N PHE A 236 14.72 6.68 -9.78
CA PHE A 236 15.82 5.75 -9.95
C PHE A 236 16.00 5.33 -11.41
N LEU A 237 14.92 5.00 -12.12
CA LEU A 237 15.01 4.59 -13.52
C LEU A 237 15.49 5.74 -14.43
N LYS A 238 15.11 6.98 -14.12
CA LYS A 238 15.63 8.18 -14.78
C LYS A 238 17.12 8.36 -14.51
N LEU A 239 17.56 8.14 -13.27
CA LEU A 239 18.98 8.13 -12.90
C LEU A 239 19.75 7.02 -13.64
N ALA A 240 19.16 5.83 -13.77
CA ALA A 240 19.74 4.69 -14.46
C ALA A 240 19.84 4.88 -15.98
N ALA A 241 18.94 5.67 -16.57
CA ALA A 241 19.01 6.08 -17.97
C ALA A 241 20.03 7.21 -18.24
N GLY A 242 20.47 7.90 -17.18
CA GLY A 242 21.46 8.96 -17.25
C GLY A 242 22.92 8.46 -17.26
N PRO A 243 23.89 9.39 -17.30
CA PRO A 243 25.31 9.08 -17.17
C PRO A 243 25.65 8.30 -15.89
N LEU A 244 26.61 7.37 -15.98
CA LEU A 244 27.03 6.53 -14.84
C LEU A 244 27.82 7.29 -13.76
N ASP A 245 28.39 8.44 -14.09
CA ASP A 245 29.11 9.32 -13.16
C ASP A 245 28.18 10.18 -12.28
N MET A 246 26.87 10.16 -12.56
CA MET A 246 25.88 10.83 -11.71
C MET A 246 25.76 10.12 -10.36
N GLU A 247 25.95 10.90 -9.29
CA GLU A 247 25.87 10.43 -7.91
C GLU A 247 24.47 9.90 -7.60
N ASP A 248 24.42 8.76 -6.93
CA ASP A 248 23.16 8.11 -6.56
C ASP A 248 22.67 8.69 -5.23
N HIS A 249 21.61 9.50 -5.30
CA HIS A 249 20.90 10.01 -4.13
C HIS A 249 19.54 9.33 -3.91
N VAL A 250 19.15 8.44 -4.82
CA VAL A 250 17.80 7.83 -4.85
C VAL A 250 17.82 6.44 -4.22
N SER A 251 18.86 5.65 -4.47
CA SER A 251 18.97 4.33 -3.86
C SER A 251 19.07 4.42 -2.33
N PRO A 252 18.42 3.50 -1.59
CA PRO A 252 18.55 3.40 -0.15
C PRO A 252 20.01 3.49 0.32
N ALA A 253 20.27 4.29 1.36
CA ALA A 253 21.63 4.54 1.86
C ALA A 253 22.41 3.24 2.13
N ARG A 254 21.72 2.20 2.64
CA ARG A 254 22.32 0.87 2.82
C ARG A 254 22.97 0.35 1.54
N PHE A 255 22.40 0.53 0.36
CA PHE A 255 23.03 0.05 -0.87
C PHE A 255 24.18 0.94 -1.37
N ARG A 256 24.22 2.20 -0.95
CA ARG A 256 25.30 3.15 -1.30
C ARG A 256 26.56 2.93 -0.46
N ASP A 257 26.37 2.54 0.80
CA ASP A 257 27.46 2.26 1.74
C ASP A 257 28.05 0.84 1.56
N HIS A 258 27.37 -0.05 0.82
CA HIS A 258 27.82 -1.42 0.57
C HIS A 258 28.62 -1.52 -0.74
N VAL A 259 29.94 -1.69 -0.63
CA VAL A 259 30.83 -2.01 -1.76
C VAL A 259 31.07 -3.52 -1.75
N HIS A 260 30.19 -4.30 -2.36
CA HIS A 260 30.37 -5.74 -2.43
C HIS A 260 30.04 -6.28 -3.83
N LEU A 261 31.09 -6.55 -4.60
CA LEU A 261 31.13 -7.64 -5.59
C LEU A 261 32.41 -8.49 -5.41
N MET A 262 33.16 -8.26 -4.32
CA MET A 262 34.55 -8.74 -4.13
C MET A 262 34.81 -9.48 -2.81
N THR A 263 33.80 -9.86 -2.01
CA THR A 263 34.06 -10.54 -0.72
C THR A 263 33.12 -11.71 -0.46
N SER A 264 33.72 -12.90 -0.49
CA SER A 264 33.22 -14.13 0.12
C SER A 264 32.95 -13.92 1.62
N THR A 265 31.78 -14.38 2.13
CA THR A 265 31.61 -15.23 3.34
C THR A 265 30.14 -15.30 3.83
N ARG A 266 29.57 -16.53 3.81
CA ARG A 266 28.57 -17.25 4.67
C ARG A 266 27.28 -16.63 5.28
N ALA A 267 26.33 -17.59 5.46
CA ALA A 267 25.12 -17.68 6.32
C ALA A 267 23.68 -17.55 5.73
N ASN A 268 23.09 -18.73 5.44
CA ASN A 268 21.69 -19.19 5.29
C ASN A 268 20.46 -18.23 5.33
N GLY A 269 19.45 -18.53 4.50
CA GLY A 269 18.04 -18.28 4.87
C GLY A 269 16.98 -18.28 3.74
N ALA A 270 16.64 -19.43 3.13
CA ALA A 270 15.76 -19.60 1.95
C ALA A 270 14.58 -18.60 1.80
N ASN A 271 14.59 -17.77 0.75
CA ASN A 271 13.44 -16.93 0.33
C ASN A 271 12.97 -17.24 -1.10
N GLU A 272 11.76 -16.83 -1.50
CA GLU A 272 11.13 -17.22 -2.79
C GLU A 272 11.93 -16.83 -4.04
N PHE A 273 12.70 -15.74 -3.99
CA PHE A 273 13.65 -15.33 -5.04
C PHE A 273 14.79 -16.35 -5.21
N GLY A 274 15.27 -16.93 -4.12
CA GLY A 274 16.23 -18.04 -4.12
C GLY A 274 15.70 -19.27 -4.85
N ARG A 275 14.37 -19.52 -4.85
CA ARG A 275 13.75 -20.60 -5.65
C ARG A 275 13.67 -20.25 -7.14
N ALA A 276 13.46 -18.99 -7.49
CA ALA A 276 13.48 -18.53 -8.87
C ALA A 276 14.90 -18.62 -9.47
N VAL A 277 15.90 -18.16 -8.72
CA VAL A 277 17.32 -18.23 -9.09
C VAL A 277 17.85 -19.67 -9.07
N SER A 278 17.48 -20.49 -8.08
CA SER A 278 17.90 -21.90 -8.00
C SER A 278 17.37 -22.77 -9.15
N LYS A 279 16.28 -22.35 -9.81
CA LYS A 279 15.77 -22.97 -11.04
C LYS A 279 16.48 -22.46 -12.31
N MET A 280 17.32 -21.44 -12.23
CA MET A 280 18.09 -20.93 -13.36
C MET A 280 19.35 -21.77 -13.57
N ALA A 281 19.22 -22.87 -14.31
CA ALA A 281 20.34 -23.51 -15.01
C ALA A 281 20.54 -22.89 -16.40
N ASP A 282 20.13 -21.62 -16.58
CA ASP A 282 20.19 -20.93 -17.86
C ASP A 282 21.54 -20.22 -18.00
N SER A 283 22.33 -20.66 -18.98
CA SER A 283 23.66 -20.12 -19.31
C SER A 283 23.67 -18.63 -19.64
N ARG A 284 22.50 -18.02 -19.87
CA ARG A 284 22.34 -16.60 -20.20
C ARG A 284 22.60 -15.66 -19.02
N PHE A 285 22.63 -16.15 -17.78
CA PHE A 285 22.89 -15.34 -16.57
C PHE A 285 24.17 -15.76 -15.85
N ALA A 286 25.17 -16.22 -16.59
CA ALA A 286 26.34 -16.88 -16.03
C ALA A 286 27.13 -15.97 -15.07
N ARG A 287 27.24 -14.65 -15.35
CA ARG A 287 27.98 -13.72 -14.47
C ARG A 287 27.20 -13.42 -13.20
N VAL A 288 25.90 -13.15 -13.32
CA VAL A 288 25.02 -12.94 -12.16
C VAL A 288 25.02 -14.20 -11.27
N GLN A 289 24.87 -15.39 -11.87
CA GLN A 289 24.93 -16.66 -11.14
C GLN A 289 26.27 -16.88 -10.46
N ALA A 290 27.40 -16.60 -11.11
CA ALA A 290 28.73 -16.76 -10.52
C ALA A 290 28.89 -15.92 -9.23
N ILE A 291 28.35 -14.70 -9.22
CA ILE A 291 28.36 -13.81 -8.05
C ILE A 291 27.45 -14.36 -6.94
N LEU A 292 26.22 -14.75 -7.26
CA LEU A 292 25.28 -15.29 -6.28
C LEU A 292 25.74 -16.62 -5.69
N MET A 293 26.36 -17.50 -6.48
CA MET A 293 26.92 -18.77 -6.03
C MET A 293 28.17 -18.59 -5.14
N GLY A 294 28.86 -17.45 -5.24
CA GLY A 294 29.93 -17.05 -4.34
C GLY A 294 29.44 -16.65 -2.93
N SER A 295 28.15 -16.32 -2.80
CA SER A 295 27.48 -15.90 -1.56
C SER A 295 26.08 -16.53 -1.47
N PRO A 296 25.97 -17.85 -1.21
CA PRO A 296 24.75 -18.67 -1.40
C PRO A 296 23.69 -18.48 -0.30
N THR A 297 23.64 -17.30 0.30
CA THR A 297 22.77 -16.99 1.41
C THR A 297 21.67 -16.07 0.91
N ASP A 298 20.42 -16.42 1.17
CA ASP A 298 19.27 -15.61 0.74
C ASP A 298 19.23 -14.20 1.36
N ASN A 299 19.94 -13.99 2.48
CA ASN A 299 20.16 -12.67 3.07
C ASN A 299 21.49 -12.05 2.63
N SER A 300 22.05 -12.46 1.49
CA SER A 300 23.21 -11.74 0.96
C SER A 300 22.76 -10.35 0.48
N PRO A 301 23.59 -9.31 0.66
CA PRO A 301 23.32 -7.98 0.13
C PRO A 301 22.94 -7.99 -1.36
N HIS A 302 23.46 -8.96 -2.12
CA HIS A 302 23.12 -9.16 -3.52
C HIS A 302 21.66 -9.54 -3.77
N PHE A 303 21.07 -10.39 -2.93
CA PHE A 303 19.65 -10.73 -3.07
C PHE A 303 18.78 -9.53 -2.69
N GLU A 304 19.18 -8.73 -1.69
CA GLU A 304 18.48 -7.50 -1.35
C GLU A 304 18.53 -6.47 -2.49
N GLU A 305 19.68 -6.27 -3.12
CA GLU A 305 19.83 -5.39 -4.29
C GLU A 305 18.97 -5.86 -5.47
N LEU A 306 18.97 -7.16 -5.78
CA LEU A 306 18.16 -7.70 -6.87
C LEU A 306 16.66 -7.61 -6.58
N ASN A 307 16.25 -7.81 -5.33
CA ASN A 307 14.86 -7.66 -4.91
C ASN A 307 14.42 -6.19 -4.98
N TYR A 308 15.27 -5.26 -4.54
CA TYR A 308 15.05 -3.82 -4.69
C TYR A 308 14.86 -3.44 -6.16
N LEU A 309 15.76 -3.87 -7.05
CA LEU A 309 15.67 -3.59 -8.48
C LEU A 309 14.40 -4.20 -9.11
N ALA A 310 13.98 -5.38 -8.66
CA ALA A 310 12.73 -5.98 -9.14
C ALA A 310 11.52 -5.14 -8.71
N ASN A 311 11.50 -4.68 -7.46
CA ASN A 311 10.44 -3.81 -6.95
C ASN A 311 10.43 -2.44 -7.65
N VAL A 312 11.59 -1.87 -7.96
CA VAL A 312 11.70 -0.66 -8.81
C VAL A 312 11.02 -0.88 -10.15
N LEU A 313 11.25 -2.01 -10.83
CA LEU A 313 10.60 -2.27 -12.12
C LEU A 313 9.09 -2.50 -11.99
N VAL A 314 8.64 -3.19 -10.93
CA VAL A 314 7.19 -3.39 -10.70
C VAL A 314 6.49 -2.05 -10.43
N SER A 315 7.10 -1.18 -9.62
CA SER A 315 6.50 0.09 -9.20
C SER A 315 6.62 1.21 -10.22
N GLY A 316 7.70 1.26 -11.02
CA GLY A 316 8.04 2.45 -11.81
C GLY A 316 8.21 2.24 -13.31
N TRP A 317 8.13 1.00 -13.81
CA TRP A 317 8.31 0.73 -15.24
C TRP A 317 7.05 0.16 -15.88
N GLU A 318 6.74 0.64 -17.08
CA GLU A 318 5.61 0.17 -17.88
C GLU A 318 6.08 -0.66 -19.08
N ILE A 319 5.48 -1.84 -19.25
CA ILE A 319 5.66 -2.69 -20.43
C ILE A 319 4.31 -2.86 -21.12
N ASN A 320 4.15 -2.29 -22.32
CA ASN A 320 2.94 -2.42 -23.14
C ASN A 320 1.64 -1.98 -22.42
N GLY A 321 1.60 -0.83 -21.74
CA GLY A 321 0.38 -0.35 -21.09
C GLY A 321 0.14 -0.88 -19.68
N ARG A 322 1.07 -1.67 -19.10
CA ARG A 322 0.91 -2.27 -17.77
C ARG A 322 2.21 -2.38 -17.00
N SER A 323 2.12 -2.44 -15.67
CA SER A 323 3.24 -2.84 -14.83
C SER A 323 3.67 -4.29 -15.11
N PRO A 324 4.98 -4.61 -15.07
CA PRO A 324 5.46 -5.97 -15.17
C PRO A 324 5.00 -6.80 -13.98
N ARG A 325 4.73 -8.09 -14.22
CA ARG A 325 4.51 -9.04 -13.13
C ARG A 325 5.84 -9.26 -12.39
N PRO A 326 5.84 -9.64 -11.11
CA PRO A 326 7.07 -9.87 -10.35
C PRO A 326 8.08 -10.78 -11.08
N GLY A 327 7.63 -11.91 -11.64
CA GLY A 327 8.51 -12.80 -12.41
C GLY A 327 9.10 -12.18 -13.69
N GLU A 328 8.37 -11.29 -14.37
CA GLU A 328 8.86 -10.56 -15.55
C GLU A 328 9.90 -9.52 -15.13
N ALA A 329 9.63 -8.79 -14.05
CA ALA A 329 10.55 -7.80 -13.49
C ALA A 329 11.88 -8.46 -13.08
N VAL A 330 11.83 -9.59 -12.37
CA VAL A 330 13.04 -10.35 -12.01
C VAL A 330 13.85 -10.73 -13.25
N GLN A 331 13.19 -11.24 -14.29
CA GLN A 331 13.90 -11.61 -15.52
C GLN A 331 14.60 -10.42 -16.15
N VAL A 332 13.93 -9.27 -16.25
CA VAL A 332 14.51 -8.05 -16.84
C VAL A 332 15.65 -7.50 -15.99
N VAL A 333 15.55 -7.54 -14.66
CA VAL A 333 16.66 -7.18 -13.77
C VAL A 333 17.88 -8.03 -14.07
N LEU A 334 17.71 -9.35 -14.13
CA LEU A 334 18.82 -10.27 -14.35
C LEU A 334 19.46 -10.09 -15.73
N GLU A 335 18.66 -9.91 -16.79
CA GLU A 335 19.14 -9.61 -18.14
C GLU A 335 19.90 -8.27 -18.19
N THR A 336 19.38 -7.26 -17.50
CA THR A 336 19.99 -5.92 -17.44
C THR A 336 21.30 -5.94 -16.66
N CYS A 337 21.34 -6.60 -15.50
CA CYS A 337 22.54 -6.77 -14.70
C CYS A 337 23.62 -7.57 -15.45
N GLU A 338 23.26 -8.65 -16.15
CA GLU A 338 24.22 -9.45 -16.92
C GLU A 338 24.87 -8.61 -18.04
N LYS A 339 24.07 -7.82 -18.76
CA LYS A 339 24.56 -6.87 -19.77
C LYS A 339 25.46 -5.80 -19.14
N GLY A 340 25.02 -5.26 -18.01
CA GLY A 340 25.77 -4.33 -17.18
C GLY A 340 27.15 -4.83 -16.81
N LEU A 341 27.24 -6.01 -16.18
CA LEU A 341 28.49 -6.67 -15.78
C LEU A 341 29.40 -6.99 -16.97
N THR A 342 28.84 -7.16 -18.16
CA THR A 342 29.62 -7.34 -19.40
C THR A 342 30.25 -6.02 -19.85
N SER A 343 29.49 -4.92 -19.78
CA SER A 343 29.94 -3.59 -20.19
C SER A 343 30.80 -2.86 -19.15
N LEU A 344 30.61 -3.19 -17.86
CA LEU A 344 31.32 -2.63 -16.72
C LEU A 344 31.83 -3.79 -15.82
N PRO A 345 32.92 -4.47 -16.20
CA PRO A 345 33.45 -5.61 -15.45
C PRO A 345 33.92 -5.27 -14.03
N GLY A 346 34.08 -3.98 -13.71
CA GLY A 346 34.47 -3.47 -12.39
C GLY A 346 33.31 -2.94 -11.55
N ALA A 347 32.05 -3.23 -11.91
CA ALA A 347 30.90 -2.87 -11.09
C ALA A 347 31.10 -3.37 -9.65
N ARG A 348 30.60 -2.60 -8.68
CA ARG A 348 30.73 -2.86 -7.24
C ARG A 348 29.45 -3.36 -6.58
N SER A 349 28.33 -3.27 -7.28
CA SER A 349 27.02 -3.76 -6.85
C SER A 349 26.15 -4.15 -8.06
N PHE A 350 25.06 -4.87 -7.82
CA PHE A 350 24.03 -5.10 -8.84
C PHE A 350 23.30 -3.83 -9.23
N ILE A 351 23.23 -2.81 -8.36
CA ILE A 351 22.69 -1.50 -8.72
C ILE A 351 23.56 -0.82 -9.78
N GLU A 352 24.88 -0.81 -9.61
CA GLU A 352 25.81 -0.22 -10.58
C GLU A 352 25.79 -0.99 -11.90
N ALA A 353 25.80 -2.32 -11.83
CA ALA A 353 25.62 -3.17 -13.01
C ALA A 353 24.29 -2.89 -13.71
N PHE A 354 23.19 -2.78 -12.97
CA PHE A 354 21.88 -2.50 -13.53
C PHE A 354 21.87 -1.14 -14.27
N ARG A 355 22.38 -0.06 -13.66
CA ARG A 355 22.48 1.25 -14.34
C ARG A 355 23.29 1.18 -15.63
N ALA A 356 24.41 0.45 -15.62
CA ALA A 356 25.24 0.24 -16.81
C ALA A 356 24.49 -0.51 -17.91
N GLY A 357 23.73 -1.55 -17.56
CA GLY A 357 22.91 -2.29 -18.52
C GLY A 357 21.68 -1.52 -19.02
N TRP A 358 21.02 -0.79 -18.13
CA TRP A 358 19.76 -0.08 -18.38
C TRP A 358 19.93 1.05 -19.38
N SER A 359 20.96 1.88 -19.19
CA SER A 359 21.33 2.95 -20.13
C SER A 359 21.60 2.44 -21.55
N GLN A 360 21.98 1.17 -21.72
CA GLN A 360 22.24 0.54 -23.01
C GLN A 360 21.03 -0.17 -23.62
N ASN A 361 19.94 -0.36 -22.88
CA ASN A 361 18.76 -1.09 -23.35
C ASN A 361 17.78 -0.21 -24.13
N GLY A 362 17.92 1.11 -24.06
CA GLY A 362 17.06 2.04 -24.81
C GLY A 362 15.58 1.90 -24.46
N PHE A 363 15.27 1.42 -23.25
CA PHE A 363 13.89 1.33 -22.77
C PHE A 363 13.27 2.72 -22.75
N LYS A 364 12.02 2.82 -23.20
CA LYS A 364 11.23 4.03 -23.01
C LYS A 364 10.66 4.02 -21.60
N LEU A 365 10.86 5.12 -20.89
CA LEU A 365 10.19 5.42 -19.62
C LEU A 365 8.84 6.07 -19.89
#